data_AF-A0A6I9VD99-F1
#
_entry.id   AF-A0A6I9VD99-F1
#
_cell.length_a   1.000
_cell.length_b   1.000
_cell.length_c   1.000
_cell.angle_alpha   90.00
_cell.angle_beta   90.00
_cell.angle_gamma   90.00
#
_symmetry.space_group_name_H-M   'P 1'
#
loop_
_entity.id
_entity.type
_entity.pdbx_description
1 polymer ?
#
loop_
_entity_poly.entity_id
_entity_poly.type
_entity_poly.pdbx_seq_one_letter_code
_entity_poly.pdbx_strand_id
1 'polypeptide(L)'
;MRARLRRRFTDLILRATIRSANVLAILPFRYNKTKRRVESSKLLLKYTISINVIILFLLIWTRPTKDRLNVEILQRKPIVALVNYLNFYGTIYTIVLIMWTNWRGRKSLLDFFNTCLIMECECFRIYSELKRECEAFDNYIIWKAVLTLLQNASFINTVYDFRGFSWVAQVLLIIFTYFLLNMLLVTIQLFIICILFQYRCFWVLNRRLQHLVEVELKQSGREHIKAEINMLAGIYMRLLGIFRRCTNMYEQQALLMVAVLTGANILSLFFAKLIWTGKVMEMSVWSICDNLQMVLINVVDFWLTITICELTVNTSRITANLLRNFNDFRRLDKYLERNVEQFSFICCDNQLKFRLCGLIDLNHVTGCRILFTMILYFIYFVQVDYNAT
;
A
#
# COMPACT_ATOMS: atom_id res chain seq x y z
N MET A 1 23.00 -11.93 15.07
CA MET A 1 22.26 -11.00 15.96
C MET A 1 21.35 -10.02 15.19
N ARG A 2 21.83 -9.36 14.12
CA ARG A 2 21.04 -8.39 13.31
C ARG A 2 19.74 -8.94 12.70
N ALA A 3 19.75 -10.11 12.07
CA ALA A 3 18.55 -10.71 11.46
C ALA A 3 17.43 -11.02 12.47
N ARG A 4 17.78 -11.47 13.68
CA ARG A 4 16.80 -11.77 14.75
C ARG A 4 16.12 -10.48 15.26
N LEU A 5 16.88 -9.39 15.39
CA LEU A 5 16.37 -8.08 15.80
C LEU A 5 15.41 -7.52 14.74
N ARG A 6 15.84 -7.52 13.47
CA ARG A 6 15.03 -7.06 12.32
C ARG A 6 13.67 -7.74 12.26
N ARG A 7 13.61 -9.07 12.46
CA ARG A 7 12.35 -9.82 12.49
C ARG A 7 11.47 -9.45 13.67
N ARG A 8 12.04 -9.27 14.87
CA ARG A 8 11.26 -8.81 16.04
C ARG A 8 10.62 -7.45 15.79
N PHE A 9 11.34 -6.53 15.15
CA PHE A 9 10.79 -5.24 14.72
C PHE A 9 9.69 -5.40 13.68
N THR A 10 9.90 -6.24 12.67
CA THR A 10 8.89 -6.54 11.64
C THR A 10 7.60 -7.09 12.25
N ASP A 11 7.71 -8.07 13.15
CA ASP A 11 6.57 -8.65 13.86
C ASP A 11 5.85 -7.63 14.76
N LEU A 12 6.60 -6.70 15.37
CA LEU A 12 6.04 -5.62 16.18
C LEU A 12 5.27 -4.65 15.28
N ILE A 13 5.84 -4.25 14.15
CA ILE A 13 5.22 -3.37 13.16
C ILE A 13 3.93 -3.98 12.63
N LEU A 14 3.95 -5.25 12.19
CA LEU A 14 2.76 -5.94 11.69
C LEU A 14 1.64 -6.00 12.73
N ARG A 15 1.99 -6.32 13.99
CA ARG A 15 1.02 -6.31 15.10
C ARG A 15 0.49 -4.91 15.38
N ALA A 16 1.35 -3.90 15.33
CA ALA A 16 0.96 -2.51 15.51
C ALA A 16 0.00 -2.07 14.40
N THR A 17 0.31 -2.34 13.13
CA THR A 17 -0.57 -1.99 11.99
C THR A 17 -1.95 -2.63 12.11
N ILE A 18 -2.04 -3.92 12.45
CA ILE A 18 -3.34 -4.59 12.63
C ILE A 18 -4.11 -3.98 13.80
N ARG A 19 -3.44 -3.67 14.92
CA ARG A 19 -4.08 -3.00 16.05
C ARG A 19 -4.55 -1.59 15.69
N SER A 20 -3.73 -0.83 14.98
CA SER A 20 -4.10 0.50 14.48
C SER A 20 -5.30 0.42 13.54
N ALA A 21 -5.35 -0.57 12.64
CA ALA A 21 -6.50 -0.79 11.76
C ALA A 21 -7.79 -1.10 12.54
N ASN A 22 -7.69 -1.83 13.65
CA ASN A 22 -8.83 -2.11 14.52
C ASN A 22 -9.30 -0.84 15.27
N VAL A 23 -8.36 -0.04 15.79
CA VAL A 23 -8.64 1.24 16.49
C VAL A 23 -9.24 2.26 15.53
N LEU A 24 -8.75 2.33 14.30
CA LEU A 24 -9.28 3.22 13.27
C LEU A 24 -10.59 2.69 12.65
N ALA A 25 -11.16 1.60 13.18
CA ALA A 25 -12.39 0.99 12.67
C ALA A 25 -12.31 0.49 11.20
N ILE A 26 -11.11 0.32 10.64
CA ILE A 26 -10.87 -0.20 9.28
C ILE A 26 -11.19 -1.70 9.22
N LEU A 27 -10.72 -2.47 10.21
CA LEU A 27 -10.87 -3.92 10.27
C LEU A 27 -11.64 -4.35 11.54
N PRO A 28 -12.88 -4.89 11.43
CA PRO A 28 -13.66 -5.36 12.57
C PRO A 28 -13.29 -6.81 12.97
N PHE A 29 -12.00 -7.14 12.97
CA PHE A 29 -11.54 -8.53 13.05
C PHE A 29 -10.60 -8.80 14.24
N ARG A 30 -10.68 -10.02 14.76
CA ARG A 30 -9.80 -10.52 15.82
C ARG A 30 -9.19 -11.85 15.40
N TYR A 31 -7.90 -12.02 15.67
CA TYR A 31 -7.23 -13.30 15.47
C TYR A 31 -7.56 -14.26 16.61
N ASN A 32 -8.10 -15.44 16.27
CA ASN A 32 -8.36 -16.53 17.21
C ASN A 32 -7.18 -17.52 17.16
N LYS A 33 -6.36 -17.52 18.22
CA LYS A 33 -5.18 -18.40 18.33
C LYS A 33 -5.54 -19.89 18.32
N THR A 34 -6.66 -20.27 18.94
CA THR A 34 -7.07 -21.67 19.08
C THR A 34 -7.46 -22.26 17.73
N LYS A 35 -8.22 -21.51 16.92
CA LYS A 35 -8.67 -21.95 15.60
C LYS A 35 -7.71 -21.60 14.47
N ARG A 36 -6.62 -20.85 14.75
CA ARG A 36 -5.68 -20.29 13.75
C ARG A 36 -6.38 -19.56 12.60
N ARG A 37 -7.47 -18.86 12.92
CA ARG A 37 -8.33 -18.16 11.96
C ARG A 37 -8.67 -16.76 12.48
N VAL A 38 -8.93 -15.86 11.55
CA VAL A 38 -9.51 -14.55 11.82
C VAL A 38 -11.02 -14.71 11.96
N GLU A 39 -11.59 -14.14 13.02
CA GLU A 39 -13.03 -14.14 13.29
C GLU A 39 -13.54 -12.70 13.45
N SER A 40 -14.77 -12.47 13.03
CA SER A 40 -15.46 -11.20 13.29
C SER A 40 -15.90 -11.13 14.75
N SER A 41 -15.55 -10.05 15.44
CA SER A 41 -16.05 -9.78 16.79
C SER A 41 -17.28 -8.89 16.73
N LYS A 42 -18.38 -9.31 17.39
CA LYS A 42 -19.63 -8.51 17.45
C LYS A 42 -19.41 -7.14 18.07
N LEU A 43 -18.50 -7.03 19.05
CA LEU A 43 -18.18 -5.78 19.74
C LEU A 43 -17.38 -4.84 18.83
N LEU A 44 -16.37 -5.36 18.12
CA LEU A 44 -15.59 -4.57 17.16
C LEU A 44 -16.47 -4.10 16.00
N LEU A 45 -17.45 -4.91 15.59
CA LEU A 45 -18.38 -4.53 14.54
C LEU A 45 -19.26 -3.35 14.97
N LYS A 46 -19.85 -3.40 16.18
CA LYS A 46 -20.63 -2.28 16.72
C LYS A 46 -19.77 -1.02 16.81
N TYR A 47 -18.55 -1.15 17.31
CA TYR A 47 -17.57 -0.06 17.36
C TYR A 47 -17.31 0.55 15.98
N THR A 48 -17.03 -0.27 14.97
CA THR A 48 -16.79 0.20 13.60
C THR A 48 -17.97 0.98 13.04
N ILE A 49 -19.21 0.51 13.25
CA ILE A 49 -20.41 1.22 12.80
C ILE A 49 -20.53 2.57 13.49
N SER A 50 -20.39 2.60 14.82
CA SER A 50 -20.49 3.84 15.59
C SER A 50 -19.44 4.87 15.17
N ILE A 51 -18.17 4.46 15.02
CA ILE A 51 -17.09 5.35 14.59
C ILE A 51 -17.31 5.86 13.16
N ASN A 52 -17.71 5.00 12.22
CA ASN A 52 -17.98 5.44 10.85
C ASN A 52 -19.13 6.46 10.77
N VAL A 53 -20.21 6.28 11.55
CA VAL A 53 -21.31 7.25 11.62
C VAL A 53 -20.84 8.58 12.19
N ILE A 54 -20.04 8.56 13.26
CA ILE A 54 -19.45 9.77 13.85
C ILE A 54 -18.57 10.49 12.82
N ILE A 55 -17.72 9.76 12.09
CA ILE A 55 -16.85 10.37 11.08
C ILE A 55 -17.66 10.98 9.95
N LEU A 56 -18.71 10.30 9.45
CA LEU A 56 -19.57 10.87 8.41
C LEU A 56 -20.24 12.17 8.88
N PHE A 57 -20.74 12.21 10.11
CA PHE A 57 -21.31 13.42 10.69
C PHE A 57 -20.28 14.54 10.81
N LEU A 58 -19.07 14.23 11.30
CA LEU A 58 -17.97 15.19 11.40
C LEU A 58 -17.52 15.70 10.03
N LEU A 59 -17.42 14.84 9.01
CA LEU A 59 -17.09 15.23 7.64
C LEU A 59 -18.09 16.25 7.09
N ILE A 60 -19.39 16.02 7.30
CA ILE A 60 -20.46 16.95 6.90
C ILE A 60 -20.34 18.27 7.67
N TRP A 61 -20.04 18.22 8.96
CA TRP A 61 -19.86 19.40 9.80
C TRP A 61 -18.62 20.23 9.43
N THR A 62 -17.53 19.56 9.05
CA THR A 62 -16.27 20.18 8.64
C THR A 62 -16.28 20.70 7.21
N ARG A 63 -17.43 20.66 6.51
CA ARG A 63 -17.54 21.17 5.15
C ARG A 63 -17.00 22.61 5.08
N PRO A 64 -16.09 22.92 4.14
CA PRO A 64 -15.50 24.23 4.06
C PRO A 64 -16.58 25.25 3.75
N THR A 65 -16.89 26.11 4.71
CA THR A 65 -17.66 27.33 4.47
C THR A 65 -16.75 28.33 3.74
N LYS A 66 -17.34 29.21 2.90
CA LYS A 66 -16.59 30.15 2.07
C LYS A 66 -15.58 31.00 2.85
N ASP A 67 -15.86 31.29 4.13
CA ASP A 67 -14.97 32.05 5.02
C ASP A 67 -13.74 31.26 5.52
N ARG A 68 -13.75 29.92 5.47
CA ARG A 68 -12.68 29.07 6.04
C ARG A 68 -11.58 28.70 5.04
N LEU A 69 -11.82 28.91 3.75
CA LEU A 69 -10.81 28.80 2.69
C LEU A 69 -10.18 30.17 2.34
N ASN A 70 -10.52 31.23 3.07
CA ASN A 70 -10.02 32.59 2.92
C ASN A 70 -8.54 32.72 3.34
N VAL A 71 -7.64 31.93 2.76
CA VAL A 71 -6.33 32.50 2.48
C VAL A 71 -6.60 33.38 1.26
N GLU A 72 -6.71 34.70 1.42
CA GLU A 72 -7.02 35.66 0.33
C GLU A 72 -6.14 35.43 -0.93
N ILE A 73 -4.97 34.82 -0.75
CA ILE A 73 -4.01 34.41 -1.78
C ILE A 73 -4.52 33.26 -2.66
N LEU A 74 -5.28 32.30 -2.11
CA LEU A 74 -5.88 31.17 -2.83
C LEU A 74 -7.09 31.62 -3.67
N GLN A 75 -7.88 32.59 -3.19
CA GLN A 75 -9.03 33.13 -3.94
C GLN A 75 -8.60 33.93 -5.17
N ARG A 76 -7.42 34.57 -5.13
CA ARG A 76 -6.85 35.27 -6.28
C ARG A 76 -6.41 34.34 -7.41
N LYS A 77 -6.37 33.02 -7.20
CA LYS A 77 -5.83 32.05 -8.18
C LYS A 77 -6.79 30.87 -8.40
N PRO A 78 -7.65 30.93 -9.43
CA PRO A 78 -8.75 29.98 -9.61
C PRO A 78 -8.27 28.52 -9.82
N ILE A 79 -7.11 28.33 -10.47
CA ILE A 79 -6.57 26.99 -10.74
C ILE A 79 -6.08 26.30 -9.45
N VAL A 80 -5.41 27.04 -8.56
CA VAL A 80 -4.91 26.49 -7.28
C VAL A 80 -6.08 26.18 -6.35
N ALA A 81 -7.09 27.06 -6.33
CA ALA A 81 -8.33 26.81 -5.62
C ALA A 81 -9.02 25.53 -6.13
N LEU A 82 -9.09 25.32 -7.45
CA LEU A 82 -9.65 24.11 -8.04
C LEU A 82 -8.90 22.85 -7.58
N VAL A 83 -7.56 22.83 -7.62
CA VAL A 83 -6.79 21.67 -7.14
C VAL A 83 -7.00 21.43 -5.66
N ASN A 84 -7.09 22.49 -4.85
CA ASN A 84 -7.39 22.35 -3.42
C ASN A 84 -8.79 21.75 -3.19
N TYR A 85 -9.82 22.19 -3.93
CA TYR A 85 -11.15 21.59 -3.88
C TYR A 85 -11.14 20.13 -4.32
N LEU A 86 -10.48 19.81 -5.45
CA LEU A 86 -10.36 18.43 -5.94
C LEU A 86 -9.67 17.54 -4.91
N ASN A 87 -8.60 18.04 -4.27
CA ASN A 87 -7.88 17.29 -3.25
C ASN A 87 -8.72 17.08 -1.98
N PHE A 88 -9.43 18.12 -1.54
CA PHE A 88 -10.33 18.05 -0.38
C PHE A 88 -11.48 17.06 -0.62
N TYR A 89 -12.25 17.23 -1.70
CA TYR A 89 -13.35 16.33 -2.04
C TYR A 89 -12.86 14.93 -2.38
N GLY A 90 -11.70 14.80 -3.04
CA GLY A 90 -11.05 13.52 -3.30
C GLY A 90 -10.68 12.79 -2.01
N THR A 91 -10.16 13.50 -1.02
CA THR A 91 -9.85 12.96 0.32
C THR A 91 -11.12 12.45 1.02
N ILE A 92 -12.19 13.26 1.06
CA ILE A 92 -13.48 12.86 1.63
C ILE A 92 -14.02 11.62 0.92
N TYR A 93 -14.05 11.65 -0.41
CA TYR A 93 -14.54 10.54 -1.22
C TYR A 93 -13.74 9.25 -0.96
N THR A 94 -12.43 9.37 -0.82
CA THR A 94 -11.54 8.23 -0.50
C THR A 94 -11.88 7.65 0.87
N ILE A 95 -12.09 8.47 1.90
CA ILE A 95 -12.47 8.01 3.24
C ILE A 95 -13.82 7.29 3.21
N VAL A 96 -14.83 7.89 2.57
CA VAL A 96 -16.16 7.29 2.41
C VAL A 96 -16.07 5.96 1.65
N LEU A 97 -15.26 5.92 0.59
CA LEU A 97 -15.02 4.71 -0.16
C LEU A 97 -14.39 3.63 0.72
N ILE A 98 -13.35 3.94 1.49
CA ILE A 98 -12.71 2.99 2.42
C ILE A 98 -13.75 2.39 3.38
N MET A 99 -14.57 3.23 4.00
CA MET A 99 -15.63 2.78 4.90
C MET A 99 -16.63 1.86 4.18
N TRP A 100 -17.08 2.27 3.00
CA TRP A 100 -18.04 1.54 2.20
C TRP A 100 -17.51 0.17 1.75
N THR A 101 -16.31 0.12 1.19
CA THR A 101 -15.66 -1.11 0.72
C THR A 101 -15.36 -2.05 1.88
N ASN A 102 -14.94 -1.53 3.04
CA ASN A 102 -14.66 -2.36 4.21
C ASN A 102 -15.95 -2.94 4.79
N TRP A 103 -17.03 -2.16 4.77
CA TRP A 103 -18.36 -2.61 5.20
C TRP A 103 -18.95 -3.66 4.26
N ARG A 104 -19.09 -3.33 2.97
CA ARG A 104 -19.67 -4.21 1.95
C ARG A 104 -18.83 -5.45 1.72
N GLY A 105 -17.51 -5.27 1.67
CA GLY A 105 -16.52 -6.31 1.43
C GLY A 105 -16.13 -7.12 2.67
N ARG A 106 -16.76 -6.90 3.85
CA ARG A 106 -16.33 -7.51 5.12
C ARG A 106 -16.19 -9.03 5.06
N LYS A 107 -17.16 -9.74 4.47
CA LYS A 107 -17.09 -11.20 4.34
C LYS A 107 -15.93 -11.63 3.44
N SER A 108 -15.73 -10.91 2.33
CA SER A 108 -14.61 -11.13 1.40
C SER A 108 -13.26 -10.85 2.05
N LEU A 109 -13.15 -9.77 2.84
CA LEU A 109 -11.96 -9.44 3.64
C LEU A 109 -11.64 -10.55 4.64
N LEU A 110 -12.64 -11.04 5.36
CA LEU A 110 -12.48 -12.12 6.33
C LEU A 110 -12.02 -13.42 5.65
N ASP A 111 -12.66 -13.80 4.55
CA ASP A 111 -12.29 -14.97 3.75
C ASP A 111 -10.87 -14.84 3.19
N PHE A 112 -10.51 -13.66 2.70
CA PHE A 112 -9.16 -13.36 2.21
C PHE A 112 -8.10 -13.56 3.30
N PHE A 113 -8.26 -12.95 4.48
CA PHE A 113 -7.30 -13.13 5.58
C PHE A 113 -7.19 -14.58 6.04
N ASN A 114 -8.32 -15.30 6.11
CA ASN A 114 -8.33 -16.72 6.44
C ASN A 114 -7.61 -17.56 5.37
N THR A 115 -7.82 -17.26 4.09
CA THR A 115 -7.14 -17.94 2.99
C THR A 115 -5.62 -17.70 3.06
N CYS A 116 -5.19 -16.47 3.34
CA CYS A 116 -3.77 -16.15 3.55
C CYS A 116 -3.16 -16.93 4.72
N LEU A 117 -3.88 -17.03 5.86
CA LEU A 117 -3.43 -17.80 7.02
C LEU A 117 -3.36 -19.31 6.74
N ILE A 118 -4.33 -19.84 6.01
CA ILE A 118 -4.35 -21.24 5.60
C ILE A 118 -3.14 -21.53 4.70
N MET A 119 -2.87 -20.68 3.69
CA MET A 119 -1.67 -20.81 2.86
C MET A 119 -0.39 -20.76 3.68
N GLU A 120 -0.32 -19.86 4.67
CA GLU A 120 0.83 -19.77 5.56
C GLU A 120 1.02 -21.01 6.44
N CYS A 121 -0.07 -21.59 6.97
CA CYS A 121 -0.04 -22.73 7.89
C CYS A 121 0.07 -24.09 7.19
N GLU A 122 -0.54 -24.25 6.03
CA GLU A 122 -0.63 -25.54 5.33
C GLU A 122 0.42 -25.63 4.22
N CYS A 123 0.55 -24.61 3.38
CA CYS A 123 1.42 -24.66 2.20
C CYS A 123 2.87 -24.26 2.52
N PHE A 124 3.07 -23.26 3.38
CA PHE A 124 4.41 -22.71 3.65
C PHE A 124 5.03 -23.10 4.99
N ARG A 125 4.34 -23.91 5.80
CA ARG A 125 4.88 -24.39 7.09
C ARG A 125 6.13 -25.24 6.90
N ILE A 126 6.16 -26.05 5.85
CA ILE A 126 7.31 -26.92 5.50
C ILE A 126 8.52 -26.04 5.13
N TYR A 127 8.29 -24.92 4.44
CA TYR A 127 9.33 -23.98 3.99
C TYR A 127 9.60 -22.83 4.97
N SER A 128 9.36 -23.06 6.27
CA SER A 128 9.49 -22.01 7.28
C SER A 128 10.91 -21.46 7.44
N GLU A 129 11.93 -22.25 7.10
CA GLU A 129 13.33 -21.84 7.10
C GLU A 129 13.66 -20.93 5.92
N LEU A 130 13.29 -21.29 4.69
CA LEU A 130 13.44 -20.42 3.53
C LEU A 130 12.73 -19.07 3.74
N LYS A 131 11.53 -19.10 4.31
CA LYS A 131 10.78 -17.87 4.60
C LYS A 131 11.54 -16.89 5.49
N ARG A 132 12.36 -17.42 6.41
CA ARG A 132 13.18 -16.62 7.32
C ARG A 132 14.32 -15.91 6.57
N GLU A 133 14.79 -16.46 5.47
CA GLU A 133 15.91 -15.90 4.68
C GLU A 133 15.52 -14.71 3.80
N CYS A 134 14.23 -14.42 3.64
CA CYS A 134 13.76 -13.31 2.80
C CYS A 134 13.99 -11.94 3.48
N GLU A 135 15.20 -11.40 3.37
CA GLU A 135 15.58 -10.13 4.01
C GLU A 135 14.84 -8.91 3.45
N ALA A 136 14.58 -8.94 2.14
CA ALA A 136 13.89 -7.84 1.45
C ALA A 136 12.50 -7.59 2.06
N PHE A 137 11.76 -8.65 2.40
CA PHE A 137 10.44 -8.54 3.03
C PHE A 137 10.50 -7.74 4.34
N ASP A 138 11.42 -8.10 5.23
CA ASP A 138 11.59 -7.41 6.51
C ASP A 138 12.00 -5.94 6.30
N ASN A 139 12.96 -5.69 5.38
CA ASN A 139 13.46 -4.34 5.11
C ASN A 139 12.35 -3.44 4.55
N TYR A 140 11.54 -3.91 3.60
CA TYR A 140 10.46 -3.11 3.02
C TYR A 140 9.36 -2.80 4.03
N ILE A 141 9.03 -3.72 4.96
CA ILE A 141 8.07 -3.44 6.03
C ILE A 141 8.60 -2.34 6.95
N ILE A 142 9.88 -2.43 7.34
CA ILE A 142 10.52 -1.43 8.21
C ILE A 142 10.54 -0.07 7.53
N TRP A 143 11.01 0.01 6.28
CA TRP A 143 11.06 1.27 5.52
C TRP A 143 9.67 1.89 5.39
N LYS A 144 8.65 1.09 5.05
CA LYS A 144 7.30 1.60 4.92
C LYS A 144 6.74 2.12 6.27
N ALA A 145 7.03 1.44 7.37
CA ALA A 145 6.65 1.90 8.70
C ALA A 145 7.36 3.19 9.10
N VAL A 146 8.66 3.32 8.80
CA VAL A 146 9.43 4.55 9.03
C VAL A 146 8.84 5.71 8.24
N LEU A 147 8.50 5.52 6.96
CA LEU A 147 7.86 6.56 6.14
C LEU A 147 6.50 6.97 6.68
N THR A 148 5.69 6.00 7.14
CA THR A 148 4.39 6.30 7.79
C THR A 148 4.57 7.14 9.06
N LEU A 149 5.60 6.86 9.86
CA LEU A 149 5.91 7.66 11.05
C LEU A 149 6.40 9.07 10.68
N LEU A 150 7.24 9.18 9.66
CA LEU A 150 7.72 10.46 9.13
C LEU A 150 6.56 11.31 8.57
N GLN A 151 5.60 10.72 7.87
CA GLN A 151 4.40 11.42 7.39
C GLN A 151 3.56 11.96 8.55
N ASN A 152 3.38 11.17 9.62
CA ASN A 152 2.69 11.62 10.82
C ASN A 152 3.44 12.78 11.52
N ALA A 153 4.77 12.68 11.62
CA ALA A 153 5.60 13.74 12.19
C ALA A 153 5.51 15.03 11.36
N SER A 154 5.60 14.93 10.03
CA SER A 154 5.45 16.07 9.13
C SER A 154 4.08 16.71 9.25
N PHE A 155 3.00 15.92 9.34
CA PHE A 155 1.65 16.46 9.51
C PHE A 155 1.50 17.25 10.81
N ILE A 156 2.03 16.76 11.94
CA ILE A 156 2.00 17.47 13.21
C ILE A 156 2.70 18.83 13.09
N ASN A 157 3.83 18.90 12.40
CA ASN A 157 4.56 20.15 12.18
C ASN A 157 3.76 21.17 11.36
N THR A 158 2.99 20.73 10.36
CA THR A 158 2.21 21.63 9.48
C THR A 158 0.92 22.14 10.13
N VAL A 159 0.42 21.45 11.15
CA VAL A 159 -0.90 21.70 11.76
C VAL A 159 -0.90 22.85 12.78
N TYR A 160 0.25 23.39 13.16
CA TYR A 160 0.35 24.50 14.12
C TYR A 160 -0.19 25.86 13.63
N ASP A 161 -0.80 25.94 12.45
CA ASP A 161 -1.23 27.20 11.81
C ASP A 161 -2.75 27.49 11.89
N PHE A 162 -3.52 26.77 12.71
CA PHE A 162 -4.96 27.03 12.89
C PHE A 162 -5.25 28.24 13.80
N ARG A 163 -4.71 29.42 13.46
CA ARG A 163 -4.99 30.67 14.16
C ARG A 163 -6.39 31.19 13.77
N GLY A 164 -7.41 30.83 14.56
CA GLY A 164 -8.77 31.36 14.34
C GLY A 164 -9.92 30.68 15.08
N PHE A 165 -9.69 29.49 15.66
CA PHE A 165 -10.70 28.79 16.47
C PHE A 165 -10.44 28.96 17.97
N SER A 166 -11.43 28.67 18.83
CA SER A 166 -11.17 28.50 20.26
C SER A 166 -10.22 27.32 20.47
N TRP A 167 -9.37 27.36 21.51
CA TRP A 167 -8.39 26.32 21.83
C TRP A 167 -9.00 24.90 21.78
N VAL A 168 -10.19 24.73 22.36
CA VAL A 168 -10.88 23.42 22.38
C VAL A 168 -11.27 22.97 20.98
N ALA A 169 -11.82 23.86 20.16
CA ALA A 169 -12.19 23.54 18.78
C ALA A 169 -10.97 23.27 17.89
N GLN A 170 -9.86 23.99 18.10
CA GLN A 170 -8.58 23.71 17.43
C GLN A 170 -8.11 22.28 17.74
N VAL A 171 -7.99 21.94 19.02
CA VAL A 171 -7.52 20.61 19.45
C VAL A 171 -8.40 19.50 18.89
N LEU A 172 -9.73 19.66 18.92
CA LEU A 172 -10.66 18.68 18.36
C LEU A 172 -10.50 18.53 16.83
N LEU A 173 -10.34 19.62 16.09
CA LEU A 173 -10.12 19.59 14.64
C LEU A 173 -8.80 18.91 14.28
N ILE A 174 -7.75 19.17 15.06
CA ILE A 174 -6.43 18.55 14.91
C ILE A 174 -6.53 17.03 15.11
N ILE A 175 -7.14 16.61 16.22
CA ILE A 175 -7.34 15.19 16.52
C ILE A 175 -8.16 14.52 15.41
N PHE A 176 -9.22 15.17 14.94
CA PHE A 176 -10.05 14.64 13.87
C PHE A 176 -9.28 14.50 12.55
N THR A 177 -8.55 15.53 12.13
CA THR A 177 -7.78 15.51 10.87
C THR A 177 -6.64 14.49 10.95
N TYR A 178 -5.98 14.39 12.10
CA TYR A 178 -4.96 13.36 12.38
C TYR A 178 -5.55 11.94 12.28
N PHE A 179 -6.76 11.75 12.81
CA PHE A 179 -7.48 10.47 12.71
C PHE A 179 -7.79 10.12 11.24
N LEU A 180 -8.26 11.07 10.44
CA LEU A 180 -8.55 10.87 9.02
C LEU A 180 -7.26 10.57 8.21
N LEU A 181 -6.16 11.26 8.49
CA LEU A 181 -4.88 10.96 7.86
C LEU A 181 -4.42 9.54 8.19
N ASN A 182 -4.51 9.12 9.46
CA ASN A 182 -4.10 7.78 9.86
C ASN A 182 -5.00 6.68 9.26
N MET A 183 -6.29 6.94 9.08
CA MET A 183 -7.21 6.06 8.34
C MET A 183 -6.70 5.77 6.92
N LEU A 184 -6.30 6.84 6.23
CA LEU A 184 -5.73 6.77 4.89
C LEU A 184 -4.39 6.01 4.86
N LEU A 185 -3.43 6.41 5.70
CA LEU A 185 -2.10 5.81 5.75
C LEU A 185 -2.13 4.32 6.12
N VAL A 186 -2.93 3.94 7.13
CA VAL A 186 -3.03 2.53 7.55
C VAL A 186 -3.71 1.68 6.47
N THR A 187 -4.64 2.23 5.70
CA THR A 187 -5.27 1.49 4.59
C THR A 187 -4.24 1.15 3.50
N ILE A 188 -3.40 2.10 3.08
CA ILE A 188 -2.28 1.80 2.15
C ILE A 188 -1.31 0.81 2.80
N GLN A 189 -0.99 0.98 4.08
CA GLN A 189 -0.08 0.08 4.78
C GLN A 189 -0.57 -1.37 4.72
N LEU A 190 -1.86 -1.59 4.95
CA LEU A 190 -2.48 -2.91 4.86
C LEU A 190 -2.39 -3.49 3.44
N PHE A 191 -2.67 -2.67 2.42
CA PHE A 191 -2.51 -3.08 1.02
C PHE A 191 -1.07 -3.51 0.72
N ILE A 192 -0.09 -2.72 1.14
CA ILE A 192 1.34 -3.00 0.92
C ILE A 192 1.80 -4.24 1.68
N ILE A 193 1.34 -4.45 2.91
CA ILE A 193 1.62 -5.68 3.66
C ILE A 193 1.06 -6.90 2.92
N CYS A 194 -0.12 -6.80 2.32
CA CYS A 194 -0.70 -7.90 1.54
C CYS A 194 0.14 -8.21 0.28
N ILE A 195 0.62 -7.19 -0.42
CA ILE A 195 1.52 -7.35 -1.57
C ILE A 195 2.85 -7.98 -1.14
N LEU A 196 3.47 -7.47 -0.07
CA LEU A 196 4.72 -8.02 0.45
C LEU A 196 4.57 -9.47 0.92
N PHE A 197 3.43 -9.82 1.49
CA PHE A 197 3.13 -11.21 1.84
C PHE A 197 3.14 -12.10 0.59
N GLN A 198 2.50 -11.66 -0.50
CA GLN A 198 2.49 -12.38 -1.76
C GLN A 198 3.90 -12.48 -2.37
N TYR A 199 4.67 -11.38 -2.37
CA TYR A 199 6.08 -11.38 -2.77
C TYR A 199 6.87 -12.47 -2.04
N ARG A 200 6.76 -12.52 -0.70
CA ARG A 200 7.46 -13.52 0.11
C ARG A 200 7.05 -14.94 -0.27
N CYS A 201 5.77 -15.18 -0.57
CA CYS A 201 5.30 -16.49 -1.03
C CYS A 201 5.88 -16.87 -2.40
N PHE A 202 5.87 -15.97 -3.39
CA PHE A 202 6.51 -16.23 -4.69
C PHE A 202 8.03 -16.42 -4.56
N TRP A 203 8.67 -15.66 -3.68
CA TRP A 203 10.11 -15.78 -3.42
C TRP A 203 10.46 -17.17 -2.87
N VAL A 204 9.68 -17.68 -1.89
CA VAL A 204 9.88 -19.03 -1.35
C VAL A 204 9.62 -20.09 -2.41
N LEU A 205 8.57 -19.93 -3.22
CA LEU A 205 8.26 -20.83 -4.33
C LEU A 205 9.43 -20.93 -5.32
N ASN A 206 9.99 -19.78 -5.73
CA ASN A 206 11.13 -19.72 -6.64
C ASN A 206 12.37 -20.38 -6.05
N ARG A 207 12.67 -20.13 -4.77
CA ARG A 207 13.80 -20.77 -4.10
C ARG A 207 13.66 -22.28 -4.05
N ARG A 208 12.45 -22.79 -3.82
CA ARG A 208 12.23 -24.24 -3.83
C ARG A 208 12.36 -24.83 -5.24
N LEU A 209 11.78 -24.19 -6.26
CA LEU A 209 11.95 -24.60 -7.65
C LEU A 209 13.43 -24.62 -8.07
N GLN A 210 14.19 -23.59 -7.69
CA GLN A 210 15.61 -23.51 -7.96
C GLN A 210 16.38 -24.68 -7.30
N HIS A 211 16.09 -24.98 -6.04
CA HIS A 211 16.69 -26.11 -5.33
C HIS A 211 16.37 -27.46 -6.01
N LEU A 212 15.13 -27.64 -6.48
CA LEU A 212 14.73 -28.84 -7.21
C LEU A 212 15.55 -29.02 -8.49
N VAL A 213 15.75 -27.95 -9.28
CA VAL A 213 16.55 -28.01 -10.52
C VAL A 213 18.03 -28.26 -10.25
N GLU A 214 18.62 -27.53 -9.30
CA GLU A 214 20.07 -27.48 -9.15
C GLU A 214 20.64 -28.69 -8.40
N VAL A 215 19.89 -29.24 -7.44
CA VAL A 215 20.35 -30.27 -6.51
C VAL A 215 19.58 -31.58 -6.73
N GLU A 216 18.26 -31.58 -6.49
CA GLU A 216 17.48 -32.82 -6.40
C GLU A 216 17.32 -33.51 -7.75
N LEU A 217 17.16 -32.75 -8.84
CA LEU A 217 17.09 -33.33 -10.19
C LEU A 217 18.39 -34.05 -10.61
N LYS A 218 19.53 -33.68 -10.00
CA LYS A 218 20.83 -34.31 -10.25
C LYS A 218 21.12 -35.50 -9.33
N GLN A 219 20.49 -35.56 -8.15
CA GLN A 219 20.88 -36.47 -7.07
C GLN A 219 19.78 -37.42 -6.56
N SER A 220 18.49 -37.13 -6.80
CA SER A 220 17.36 -37.77 -6.12
C SER A 220 16.42 -38.55 -7.06
N GLY A 221 15.54 -39.37 -6.46
CA GLY A 221 14.53 -40.15 -7.16
C GLY A 221 13.44 -39.27 -7.80
N ARG A 222 13.11 -39.55 -9.06
CA ARG A 222 12.24 -38.72 -9.91
C ARG A 222 10.77 -38.65 -9.44
N GLU A 223 10.28 -39.64 -8.69
CA GLU A 223 8.89 -39.68 -8.20
C GLU A 223 8.56 -38.58 -7.19
N HIS A 224 9.49 -38.29 -6.26
CA HIS A 224 9.30 -37.23 -5.26
C HIS A 224 9.19 -35.85 -5.94
N ILE A 225 10.05 -35.60 -6.93
CA ILE A 225 10.10 -34.34 -7.68
C ILE A 225 8.78 -34.10 -8.43
N LYS A 226 8.18 -35.15 -9.00
CA LYS A 226 6.87 -35.04 -9.68
C LYS A 226 5.77 -34.55 -8.73
N ALA A 227 5.65 -35.20 -7.57
CA ALA A 227 4.63 -34.85 -6.58
C ALA A 227 4.82 -33.41 -6.09
N GLU A 228 6.07 -33.00 -5.89
CA GLU A 228 6.38 -31.66 -5.42
C GLU A 228 6.10 -30.57 -6.47
N ILE A 229 6.42 -30.78 -7.75
CA ILE A 229 6.08 -29.83 -8.81
C ILE A 229 4.56 -29.63 -8.92
N ASN A 230 3.78 -30.70 -8.84
CA ASN A 230 2.31 -30.61 -8.84
C ASN A 230 1.79 -29.83 -7.62
N MET A 231 2.38 -30.06 -6.44
CA MET A 231 2.05 -29.29 -5.24
C MET A 231 2.39 -27.81 -5.41
N LEU A 232 3.58 -27.48 -5.93
CA LEU A 232 4.02 -26.10 -6.17
C LEU A 232 3.13 -25.38 -7.20
N ALA A 233 2.71 -26.06 -8.26
CA ALA A 233 1.74 -25.52 -9.23
C ALA A 233 0.39 -25.20 -8.56
N GLY A 234 -0.10 -26.09 -7.69
CA GLY A 234 -1.30 -25.85 -6.90
C GLY A 234 -1.19 -24.64 -5.97
N ILE A 235 -0.03 -24.47 -5.31
CA ILE A 235 0.27 -23.30 -4.47
C ILE A 235 0.30 -22.03 -5.31
N TYR A 236 0.95 -22.05 -6.47
CA TYR A 236 1.00 -20.90 -7.38
C TYR A 236 -0.39 -20.44 -7.82
N MET A 237 -1.25 -21.38 -8.24
CA MET A 237 -2.63 -21.05 -8.64
C MET A 237 -3.44 -20.43 -7.50
N ARG A 238 -3.30 -20.96 -6.27
CA ARG A 238 -3.93 -20.38 -5.09
C ARG A 238 -3.40 -18.96 -4.80
N LEU A 239 -2.08 -18.73 -4.95
CA LEU A 239 -1.47 -17.41 -4.79
C LEU A 239 -2.01 -16.40 -5.82
N LEU A 240 -2.15 -16.79 -7.09
CA LEU A 240 -2.75 -15.95 -8.12
C LEU A 240 -4.21 -15.59 -7.78
N GLY A 241 -4.98 -16.54 -7.26
CA GLY A 241 -6.34 -16.28 -6.79
C GLY A 241 -6.38 -15.25 -5.67
N ILE A 242 -5.48 -15.37 -4.68
CA ILE A 242 -5.34 -14.42 -3.57
C ILE A 242 -4.91 -13.05 -4.08
N PHE A 243 -3.96 -12.98 -5.01
CA PHE A 243 -3.52 -11.74 -5.66
C PHE A 243 -4.69 -11.00 -6.28
N ARG A 244 -5.48 -11.68 -7.14
CA ARG A 244 -6.61 -11.06 -7.85
C ARG A 244 -7.63 -10.50 -6.87
N ARG A 245 -7.96 -11.26 -5.81
CA ARG A 245 -8.86 -10.79 -4.75
C ARG A 245 -8.29 -9.56 -4.04
N CYS A 246 -7.01 -9.56 -3.68
CA CYS A 246 -6.35 -8.43 -3.03
C CYS A 246 -6.40 -7.17 -3.90
N THR A 247 -6.04 -7.27 -5.17
CA THR A 247 -6.06 -6.14 -6.10
C THR A 247 -7.46 -5.58 -6.25
N ASN A 248 -8.47 -6.43 -6.49
CA ASN A 248 -9.85 -5.99 -6.64
C ASN A 248 -10.42 -5.30 -5.38
N MET A 249 -9.92 -5.66 -4.19
CA MET A 249 -10.39 -5.07 -2.93
C MET A 249 -9.82 -3.68 -2.67
N TYR A 250 -8.58 -3.41 -3.12
CA TYR A 250 -7.87 -2.18 -2.83
C TYR A 250 -7.67 -1.27 -4.05
N GLU A 251 -8.01 -1.71 -5.27
CA GLU A 251 -7.68 -0.97 -6.50
C GLU A 251 -8.24 0.46 -6.54
N GLN A 252 -9.50 0.65 -6.14
CA GLN A 252 -10.14 1.97 -6.15
C GLN A 252 -9.54 2.88 -5.06
N GLN A 253 -9.30 2.32 -3.87
CA GLN A 253 -8.69 3.04 -2.76
C GLN A 253 -7.27 3.48 -3.11
N ALA A 254 -6.45 2.57 -3.66
CA ALA A 254 -5.08 2.85 -4.05
C ALA A 254 -5.01 3.90 -5.18
N LEU A 255 -5.92 3.83 -6.17
CA LEU A 255 -5.98 4.81 -7.26
C LEU A 255 -6.27 6.23 -6.75
N LEU A 256 -7.32 6.38 -5.95
CA LEU A 256 -7.69 7.68 -5.40
C LEU A 256 -6.60 8.22 -4.48
N MET A 257 -5.96 7.36 -3.71
CA MET A 257 -4.87 7.75 -2.82
C MET A 257 -3.66 8.26 -3.58
N VAL A 258 -3.27 7.62 -4.68
CA VAL A 258 -2.21 8.13 -5.56
C VAL A 258 -2.58 9.50 -6.13
N ALA A 259 -3.84 9.69 -6.54
CA ALA A 259 -4.34 10.96 -7.07
C ALA A 259 -4.33 12.08 -6.02
N VAL A 260 -4.88 11.81 -4.83
CA VAL A 260 -4.90 12.74 -3.68
C VAL A 260 -3.48 13.10 -3.24
N LEU A 261 -2.57 12.12 -3.14
CA LEU A 261 -1.18 12.35 -2.76
C LEU A 261 -0.45 13.23 -3.78
N THR A 262 -0.67 12.98 -5.07
CA THR A 262 -0.09 13.80 -6.14
C THR A 262 -0.63 15.22 -6.10
N GLY A 263 -1.94 15.39 -5.91
CA GLY A 263 -2.57 16.70 -5.73
C GLY A 263 -2.02 17.45 -4.51
N ALA A 264 -1.88 16.76 -3.37
CA ALA A 264 -1.30 17.31 -2.14
C ALA A 264 0.13 17.79 -2.36
N ASN A 265 0.98 16.98 -3.01
CA ASN A 265 2.36 17.36 -3.29
C ASN A 265 2.49 18.57 -4.21
N ILE A 266 1.65 18.67 -5.25
CA ILE A 266 1.61 19.85 -6.14
C ILE A 266 1.24 21.10 -5.35
N LEU A 267 0.23 21.02 -4.47
CA LEU A 267 -0.17 22.12 -3.60
C LEU A 267 0.95 22.51 -2.64
N SER A 268 1.59 21.55 -1.97
CA SER A 268 2.70 21.81 -1.05
C SER A 268 3.90 22.49 -1.74
N LEU A 269 4.26 22.06 -2.96
CA LEU A 269 5.29 22.73 -3.76
C LEU A 269 4.88 24.17 -4.12
N PHE A 270 3.61 24.38 -4.48
CA PHE A 270 3.10 25.71 -4.76
C PHE A 270 3.12 26.63 -3.52
N PHE A 271 2.74 26.12 -2.35
CA PHE A 271 2.85 26.85 -1.09
C PHE A 271 4.29 27.18 -0.75
N ALA A 272 5.22 26.24 -0.90
CA ALA A 272 6.65 26.48 -0.70
C ALA A 272 7.16 27.62 -1.61
N LYS A 273 6.73 27.67 -2.88
CA LYS A 273 7.03 28.78 -3.80
C LYS A 273 6.49 30.11 -3.28
N LEU A 274 5.22 30.16 -2.84
CA LEU A 274 4.61 31.39 -2.34
C LEU A 274 5.39 31.97 -1.16
N ILE A 275 5.78 31.11 -0.21
CA ILE A 275 6.60 31.50 0.95
C ILE A 275 7.96 32.02 0.47
N TRP A 276 8.63 31.30 -0.44
CA TRP A 276 9.93 31.70 -1.00
C TRP A 276 9.90 33.07 -1.68
N THR A 277 8.84 33.38 -2.43
CA THR A 277 8.68 34.67 -3.12
C THR A 277 8.32 35.84 -2.20
N GLY A 278 8.22 35.63 -0.89
CA GLY A 278 7.88 36.69 0.08
C GLY A 278 6.43 37.18 -0.02
N LYS A 279 5.58 36.51 -0.82
CA LYS A 279 4.15 36.83 -0.94
C LYS A 279 3.34 36.48 0.32
N VAL A 280 3.97 35.80 1.30
CA VAL A 280 3.40 35.48 2.62
C VAL A 280 4.31 36.11 3.68
N MET A 281 3.92 37.28 4.21
CA MET A 281 4.76 38.14 5.06
C MET A 281 5.02 37.62 6.49
N GLU A 282 4.51 36.45 6.87
CA GLU A 282 4.60 35.94 8.25
C GLU A 282 5.29 34.57 8.41
N MET A 283 5.73 33.93 7.31
CA MET A 283 6.27 32.57 7.37
C MET A 283 7.81 32.54 7.32
N SER A 284 8.40 31.85 8.29
CA SER A 284 9.85 31.69 8.42
C SER A 284 10.44 30.76 7.35
N VAL A 285 11.75 30.85 7.09
CA VAL A 285 12.49 29.94 6.20
C VAL A 285 12.30 28.45 6.60
N TRP A 286 12.09 28.17 7.88
CA TRP A 286 11.83 26.83 8.40
C TRP A 286 10.54 26.21 7.82
N SER A 287 9.52 27.03 7.58
CA SER A 287 8.25 26.58 6.99
C SER A 287 8.42 26.09 5.55
N ILE A 288 9.43 26.59 4.82
CA ILE A 288 9.80 26.09 3.48
C ILE A 288 10.42 24.70 3.60
N CYS A 289 11.36 24.53 4.53
CA CYS A 289 12.00 23.24 4.80
C CYS A 289 10.97 22.18 5.20
N ASP A 290 10.01 22.51 6.06
CA ASP A 290 8.95 21.59 6.48
C ASP A 290 8.06 21.14 5.31
N ASN A 291 7.67 22.07 4.43
CA ASN A 291 6.88 21.74 3.24
C ASN A 291 7.65 20.86 2.26
N LEU A 292 8.92 21.19 1.99
CA LEU A 292 9.77 20.39 1.09
C LEU A 292 10.05 19.00 1.67
N GLN A 293 10.27 18.89 2.98
CA GLN A 293 10.43 17.61 3.67
C GLN A 293 9.19 16.74 3.51
N MET A 294 7.98 17.30 3.68
CA MET A 294 6.73 16.55 3.49
C MET A 294 6.60 16.02 2.06
N VAL A 295 6.88 16.85 1.05
CA VAL A 295 6.87 16.44 -0.37
C VAL A 295 7.87 15.31 -0.60
N LEU A 296 9.10 15.43 -0.07
CA LEU A 296 10.13 14.41 -0.21
C LEU A 296 9.69 13.08 0.39
N ILE A 297 9.15 13.08 1.61
CA ILE A 297 8.66 11.87 2.28
C ILE A 297 7.55 11.23 1.45
N ASN A 298 6.60 12.01 0.94
CA ASN A 298 5.50 11.49 0.12
C ASN A 298 5.98 10.90 -1.21
N VAL A 299 6.96 11.52 -1.86
CA VAL A 299 7.58 11.00 -3.09
C VAL A 299 8.31 9.69 -2.82
N VAL A 300 9.09 9.61 -1.74
CA VAL A 300 9.79 8.39 -1.35
C VAL A 300 8.80 7.28 -0.99
N ASP A 301 7.71 7.59 -0.28
CA ASP A 301 6.66 6.62 0.08
C ASP A 301 5.90 6.09 -1.14
N PHE A 302 5.59 6.97 -2.09
CA PHE A 302 5.02 6.59 -3.38
C PHE A 302 5.99 5.70 -4.16
N TRP A 303 7.26 6.08 -4.26
CA TRP A 303 8.26 5.31 -4.98
C TRP A 303 8.48 3.92 -4.36
N LEU A 304 8.53 3.84 -3.03
CA LEU A 304 8.62 2.57 -2.30
C LEU A 304 7.43 1.66 -2.62
N THR A 305 6.24 2.24 -2.70
CA THR A 305 5.01 1.51 -3.06
C THR A 305 5.08 0.93 -4.47
N ILE A 306 5.54 1.71 -5.44
CA ILE A 306 5.77 1.25 -6.83
C ILE A 306 6.81 0.14 -6.86
N THR A 307 7.93 0.32 -6.14
CA THR A 307 9.03 -0.65 -6.08
C THR A 307 8.56 -2.00 -5.54
N ILE A 308 7.74 -2.00 -4.48
CA ILE A 308 7.18 -3.21 -3.88
C ILE A 308 6.23 -3.93 -4.85
N CYS A 309 5.38 -3.18 -5.54
CA CYS A 309 4.45 -3.74 -6.54
C CYS A 309 5.24 -4.42 -7.67
N GLU A 310 6.23 -3.73 -8.23
CA GLU A 310 7.04 -4.27 -9.32
C GLU A 310 7.93 -5.43 -8.90
N LEU A 311 8.52 -5.37 -7.70
CA LEU A 311 9.28 -6.47 -7.12
C LEU A 311 8.45 -7.75 -7.05
N THR A 312 7.19 -7.65 -6.63
CA THR A 312 6.26 -8.78 -6.56
C THR A 312 5.98 -9.36 -7.94
N VAL A 313 5.69 -8.50 -8.93
CA VAL A 313 5.44 -8.91 -10.32
C VAL A 313 6.66 -9.58 -10.92
N ASN A 314 7.84 -8.98 -10.78
CA ASN A 314 9.09 -9.53 -11.31
C ASN A 314 9.42 -10.88 -10.66
N THR A 315 9.20 -11.02 -9.35
CA THR A 315 9.40 -12.29 -8.64
C THR A 315 8.47 -13.38 -9.18
N SER A 316 7.21 -13.06 -9.49
CA SER A 316 6.31 -14.04 -10.11
C SER A 316 6.71 -14.47 -11.53
N ARG A 317 7.37 -13.57 -12.29
CA ARG A 317 7.88 -13.88 -13.64
C ARG A 317 9.09 -14.81 -13.60
N ILE A 318 9.93 -14.69 -12.57
CA ILE A 318 11.08 -15.59 -12.36
C ILE A 318 10.60 -17.04 -12.23
N THR A 319 9.42 -17.30 -11.68
CA THR A 319 8.84 -18.66 -11.60
C THR A 319 8.76 -19.32 -12.97
N ALA A 320 8.26 -18.61 -13.98
CA ALA A 320 8.17 -19.12 -15.35
C ALA A 320 9.55 -19.41 -15.96
N ASN A 321 10.54 -18.54 -15.69
CA ASN A 321 11.90 -18.73 -16.18
C ASN A 321 12.57 -19.95 -15.53
N LEU A 322 12.39 -20.17 -14.22
CA LEU A 322 12.92 -21.34 -13.53
C LEU A 322 12.32 -22.64 -14.06
N LEU A 323 11.05 -22.64 -14.46
CA LEU A 323 10.41 -23.81 -15.08
C LEU A 323 11.01 -24.16 -16.44
N ARG A 324 11.51 -23.19 -17.21
CA ARG A 324 12.20 -23.46 -18.48
C ARG A 324 13.50 -24.24 -18.28
N ASN A 325 14.21 -24.01 -17.17
CA ASN A 325 15.45 -24.71 -16.86
C ASN A 325 15.25 -26.22 -16.64
N PHE A 326 14.03 -26.69 -16.36
CA PHE A 326 13.75 -28.12 -16.32
C PHE A 326 13.77 -28.75 -17.72
N ASN A 327 13.39 -28.02 -18.77
CA ASN A 327 13.38 -28.53 -20.15
C ASN A 327 14.79 -28.70 -20.74
N ASP A 328 15.80 -28.05 -20.17
CA ASP A 328 17.19 -28.18 -20.61
C ASP A 328 17.80 -29.56 -20.25
N PHE A 329 17.14 -30.34 -19.39
CA PHE A 329 17.59 -31.67 -19.02
C PHE A 329 17.12 -32.72 -20.03
N ARG A 330 18.06 -33.18 -20.87
CA ARG A 330 17.92 -34.14 -21.98
C ARG A 330 17.25 -35.50 -21.67
N ARG A 331 16.84 -35.76 -20.43
CA ARG A 331 16.21 -37.02 -19.98
C ARG A 331 15.15 -36.79 -18.89
N LEU A 332 14.28 -35.79 -19.05
CA LEU A 332 13.09 -35.71 -18.19
C LEU A 332 12.17 -36.91 -18.46
N ASP A 333 11.51 -37.39 -17.41
CA ASP A 333 10.43 -38.36 -17.59
C ASP A 333 9.22 -37.67 -18.25
N LYS A 334 8.54 -38.34 -19.18
CA LYS A 334 7.45 -37.77 -20.00
C LYS A 334 6.30 -37.20 -19.17
N TYR A 335 6.04 -37.80 -18.00
CA TYR A 335 5.03 -37.29 -17.07
C TYR A 335 5.51 -36.02 -16.33
N LEU A 336 6.78 -35.99 -15.93
CA LEU A 336 7.38 -34.83 -15.29
C LEU A 336 7.45 -33.64 -16.26
N GLU A 337 7.84 -33.90 -17.50
CA GLU A 337 7.84 -32.92 -18.60
C GLU A 337 6.46 -32.32 -18.78
N ARG A 338 5.41 -33.15 -18.88
CA ARG A 338 4.03 -32.69 -18.98
C ARG A 338 3.60 -31.79 -17.81
N ASN A 339 3.98 -32.13 -16.57
CA ASN A 339 3.62 -31.31 -15.40
C ASN A 339 4.36 -29.97 -15.39
N VAL A 340 5.64 -29.97 -15.78
CA VAL A 340 6.45 -28.75 -15.92
C VAL A 340 5.87 -27.85 -17.03
N GLU A 341 5.50 -28.43 -18.17
CA GLU A 341 4.88 -27.71 -19.28
C GLU A 341 3.53 -27.11 -18.87
N GLN A 342 2.67 -27.88 -18.20
CA GLN A 342 1.40 -27.38 -17.67
C GLN A 342 1.60 -26.24 -16.68
N PHE A 343 2.58 -26.36 -15.78
CA PHE A 343 2.88 -25.30 -14.82
C PHE A 343 3.44 -24.06 -15.52
N SER A 344 4.35 -24.23 -16.49
CA SER A 344 4.91 -23.14 -17.27
C SER A 344 3.82 -22.41 -18.06
N PHE A 345 2.90 -23.16 -18.67
CA PHE A 345 1.72 -22.63 -19.35
C PHE A 345 0.84 -21.80 -18.41
N ILE A 346 0.55 -22.31 -17.21
CA ILE A 346 -0.18 -21.57 -16.18
C ILE A 346 0.50 -20.24 -15.85
N CYS A 347 1.83 -20.22 -15.68
CA CYS A 347 2.58 -19.00 -15.41
C CYS A 347 2.57 -18.02 -16.59
N CYS A 348 2.63 -18.51 -17.83
CA CYS A 348 2.59 -17.69 -19.03
C CYS A 348 1.21 -17.04 -19.24
N ASP A 349 0.14 -17.79 -19.03
CA ASP A 349 -1.25 -17.32 -19.18
C ASP A 349 -1.63 -16.33 -18.07
N ASN A 350 -1.15 -16.56 -16.85
CA ASN A 350 -1.59 -15.82 -15.67
C ASN A 350 -0.52 -14.87 -15.11
N GLN A 351 0.07 -14.04 -15.98
CA GLN A 351 1.05 -13.04 -15.54
C GLN A 351 0.43 -12.02 -14.58
N LEU A 352 1.10 -11.82 -13.43
CA LEU A 352 0.71 -10.78 -12.48
C LEU A 352 0.91 -9.40 -13.08
N LYS A 353 -0.13 -8.58 -13.00
CA LYS A 353 -0.09 -7.14 -13.29
C LYS A 353 -0.91 -6.43 -12.23
N PHE A 354 -0.32 -5.45 -11.56
CA PHE A 354 -1.05 -4.56 -10.67
C PHE A 354 -1.73 -3.48 -11.50
N ARG A 355 -2.94 -3.77 -11.97
CA ARG A 355 -3.79 -2.80 -12.67
C ARG A 355 -4.74 -2.17 -11.67
N LEU A 356 -4.69 -0.86 -11.51
CA LEU A 356 -5.66 -0.11 -10.72
C LEU A 356 -6.87 0.22 -11.60
N CYS A 357 -8.01 -0.45 -11.35
CA CYS A 357 -9.28 -0.24 -12.07
C CYS A 357 -9.15 -0.40 -13.59
N GLY A 358 -8.15 -1.14 -14.08
CA GLY A 358 -7.82 -1.26 -15.50
C GLY A 358 -7.23 0.01 -16.16
N LEU A 359 -7.05 1.10 -15.40
CA LEU A 359 -6.59 2.40 -15.92
C LEU A 359 -5.07 2.55 -15.84
N ILE A 360 -4.47 2.12 -14.72
CA ILE A 360 -3.07 2.40 -14.40
C ILE A 360 -2.36 1.12 -13.96
N ASP A 361 -1.29 0.76 -14.66
CA ASP A 361 -0.38 -0.32 -14.24
C ASP A 361 0.66 0.24 -13.26
N LEU A 362 0.70 -0.26 -12.02
CA LEU A 362 1.70 0.10 -11.01
C LEU A 362 3.05 -0.55 -11.33
N ASN A 363 3.85 0.15 -12.11
CA ASN A 363 5.23 -0.18 -12.45
C ASN A 363 6.11 1.08 -12.41
N HIS A 364 7.43 0.94 -12.46
CA HIS A 364 8.38 2.05 -12.43
C HIS A 364 8.13 3.05 -13.56
N VAL A 365 7.72 2.61 -14.76
CA VAL A 365 7.45 3.50 -15.90
C VAL A 365 6.29 4.46 -15.58
N THR A 366 5.17 3.93 -15.09
CA THR A 366 4.03 4.70 -14.64
C THR A 366 4.39 5.57 -13.44
N GLY A 367 5.16 5.04 -12.48
CA GLY A 367 5.66 5.79 -11.34
C GLY A 367 6.44 7.03 -11.77
N CYS A 368 7.39 6.88 -12.69
CA CYS A 368 8.12 8.00 -13.30
C CYS A 368 7.17 8.97 -14.00
N ARG A 369 6.21 8.49 -14.80
CA ARG A 369 5.24 9.37 -15.49
C ARG A 369 4.44 10.22 -14.50
N ILE A 370 3.99 9.65 -13.38
CA ILE A 370 3.27 10.38 -12.34
C ILE A 370 4.16 11.45 -11.70
N LEU A 371 5.43 11.13 -11.38
CA LEU A 371 6.38 12.09 -10.83
C LEU A 371 6.71 13.22 -11.82
N PHE A 372 6.92 12.92 -13.10
CA PHE A 372 7.10 13.95 -14.13
C PHE A 372 5.85 14.81 -14.28
N THR A 373 4.66 14.20 -14.26
CA THR A 373 3.39 14.92 -14.33
C THR A 373 3.25 15.89 -13.15
N MET A 374 3.63 15.46 -11.94
CA MET A 374 3.66 16.33 -10.74
C MET A 374 4.56 17.56 -10.95
N ILE A 375 5.77 17.37 -11.48
CA ILE A 375 6.71 18.46 -11.78
C ILE A 375 6.16 19.39 -12.88
N LEU A 376 5.58 18.83 -13.94
CA LEU A 376 5.00 19.60 -15.04
C LEU A 376 3.83 20.47 -14.58
N TYR A 377 2.92 19.93 -13.76
CA TYR A 377 1.83 20.72 -13.18
C TYR A 377 2.35 21.82 -12.25
N PHE A 378 3.39 21.54 -11.47
CA PHE A 378 4.04 22.57 -10.67
C PHE A 378 4.62 23.70 -11.53
N ILE A 379 5.36 23.39 -12.60
CA ILE A 379 5.90 24.37 -13.54
C ILE A 379 4.76 25.18 -14.17
N TYR A 380 3.69 24.51 -14.61
CA TYR A 380 2.52 25.18 -15.17
C TYR A 380 1.90 26.17 -14.17
N PHE A 381 1.74 25.80 -12.90
CA PHE A 381 1.24 26.72 -11.86
C PHE A 381 2.19 27.88 -11.59
N VAL A 382 3.49 27.63 -11.69
CA VAL A 382 4.49 28.69 -11.57
C VAL A 382 4.35 29.69 -12.72
N GLN A 383 4.22 29.22 -13.96
CA GLN A 383 4.10 30.05 -15.16
C GLN A 383 2.80 30.85 -15.19
N VAL A 384 1.67 30.22 -14.87
CA VAL A 384 0.37 30.93 -14.79
C VAL A 384 0.41 32.03 -13.75
N ASP A 385 1.11 31.83 -12.62
CA ASP A 385 1.29 32.88 -11.61
C ASP A 385 2.17 34.04 -12.10
N TYR A 386 3.18 33.80 -12.94
CA TYR A 386 3.99 34.88 -13.52
C TYR A 386 3.21 35.72 -14.54
N ASN A 387 2.30 35.12 -15.30
CA ASN A 387 1.50 35.82 -16.31
C ASN A 387 0.28 36.55 -15.72
N ALA A 388 -0.06 36.32 -14.44
CA ALA A 388 -1.20 36.93 -13.74
C ALA A 388 -0.81 38.10 -12.83
N THR A 389 0.49 38.42 -12.74
CA THR A 389 1.04 39.68 -12.21
C THR A 389 1.40 40.59 -13.36
#